data_AF-A0A5K1FW93-F1
#
_entry.id   AF-A0A5K1FW93-F1
#
_cell.length_a   1.000
_cell.length_b   1.000
_cell.length_c   1.000
_cell.angle_alpha   90.00
_cell.angle_beta   90.00
_cell.angle_gamma   90.00
#
_symmetry.space_group_name_H-M   'P 1'
#
loop_
_entity.id
_entity.type
_entity.pdbx_description
1 polymer ?
#
loop_
_entity_poly.entity_id
_entity_poly.type
_entity_poly.pdbx_seq_one_letter_code
_entity_poly.pdbx_strand_id
1 'polypeptide(L)'
;AHGGRILLFLLGSSNSVAACAKHFTGDGGTVRGINENNTIASYPELFHVHIKPYLDAVAMGVSTVMVSYSSWNGVKMHANPYLLTRVLKQEIGFQ
;
A
#
# COMPACT_ATOMS: atom_id res chain seq x y z
N ALA A 1 -14.34 17.41 -0.44
CA ALA A 1 -13.60 17.74 -1.67
C ALA A 1 -13.07 16.44 -2.27
N HIS A 2 -13.12 16.33 -3.59
CA HIS A 2 -12.98 15.16 -4.47
C HIS A 2 -12.10 14.00 -3.96
N GLY A 3 -12.56 12.74 -3.93
CA GLY A 3 -13.13 12.04 -5.08
C GLY A 3 -12.03 11.33 -5.89
N GLY A 4 -11.14 10.59 -5.22
CA GLY A 4 -10.14 9.74 -5.88
C GLY A 4 -10.79 8.44 -6.32
N ARG A 5 -11.21 8.35 -7.58
CA ARG A 5 -11.61 7.08 -8.21
C ARG A 5 -10.38 6.19 -8.29
N ILE A 6 -10.28 5.20 -7.41
CA ILE A 6 -9.39 4.05 -7.60
C ILE A 6 -9.94 3.30 -8.82
N LEU A 7 -9.25 3.43 -9.95
CA LEU A 7 -9.63 2.77 -11.20
C LEU A 7 -9.26 1.29 -11.07
N LEU A 8 -10.26 0.48 -10.70
CA LEU A 8 -10.15 -0.96 -10.56
C LEU A 8 -10.46 -1.65 -11.90
N PHE A 9 -9.56 -2.49 -12.39
CA PHE A 9 -9.85 -3.41 -13.49
C PHE A 9 -9.67 -4.86 -13.03
N LEU A 10 -10.80 -5.57 -12.98
CA LEU A 10 -10.86 -7.01 -12.78
C LEU A 10 -10.35 -7.71 -14.05
N LEU A 11 -9.45 -8.70 -13.90
CA LEU A 11 -9.07 -9.62 -14.98
C LEU A 11 -10.27 -10.53 -15.31
N GLY A 12 -11.16 -10.06 -16.18
CA GLY A 12 -12.38 -10.80 -16.54
C GLY A 12 -12.83 -10.63 -17.99
N SER A 13 -12.21 -9.73 -18.75
CA SER A 13 -12.49 -9.53 -20.17
C SER A 13 -11.21 -9.51 -20.98
N SER A 14 -11.29 -9.85 -22.28
CA SER A 14 -10.16 -9.83 -23.21
C SER A 14 -9.47 -8.47 -23.34
N ASN A 15 -10.11 -7.40 -22.83
CA ASN A 15 -9.64 -6.03 -22.91
C ASN A 15 -9.25 -5.46 -21.53
N SER A 16 -9.10 -6.31 -20.52
CA SER A 16 -8.69 -5.89 -19.17
C SER A 16 -7.17 -5.79 -19.03
N VAL A 17 -6.70 -4.86 -18.21
CA VAL A 17 -5.28 -4.65 -17.87
C VAL A 17 -5.09 -4.91 -16.38
N ALA A 18 -4.02 -5.63 -16.02
CA ALA A 18 -3.69 -5.92 -14.64
C ALA A 18 -3.40 -4.63 -13.84
N ALA A 19 -4.03 -4.49 -12.67
CA ALA A 19 -3.87 -3.33 -11.81
C ALA A 19 -2.73 -3.52 -10.79
N CYS A 20 -2.14 -2.39 -10.38
CA CYS A 20 -1.09 -2.34 -9.35
C CYS A 20 -1.43 -1.28 -8.29
N ALA A 21 -1.67 -1.70 -7.05
CA ALA A 21 -1.82 -0.78 -5.92
C ALA A 21 -0.44 -0.34 -5.44
N LYS A 22 -0.24 0.97 -5.24
CA LYS A 22 1.07 1.53 -4.90
C LYS A 22 0.97 2.84 -4.09
N HIS A 23 1.99 3.22 -3.33
CA HIS A 23 3.16 2.42 -2.95
C HIS A 23 2.98 1.90 -1.51
N PHE A 24 3.12 0.60 -1.30
CA PHE A 24 2.87 -0.04 0.00
C PHE A 24 4.12 0.06 0.90
N THR A 25 4.11 0.80 2.01
CA THR A 25 3.06 1.74 2.45
C THR A 25 3.70 3.03 2.99
N GLY A 26 2.89 4.05 3.21
CA GLY A 26 3.31 5.26 3.92
C GLY A 26 4.20 6.23 3.14
N ASP A 27 4.27 6.16 1.81
CA ASP A 27 5.09 7.08 1.01
C ASP A 27 4.71 8.56 1.18
N GLY A 28 3.41 8.87 1.28
CA GLY A 28 2.90 10.22 1.49
C GLY A 28 3.02 10.73 2.92
N GLY A 29 3.49 9.92 3.86
CA GLY A 29 3.63 10.26 5.28
C GLY A 29 5.06 10.63 5.70
N THR A 30 5.99 10.78 4.76
CA THR A 30 7.39 11.03 5.11
C THR A 30 7.57 12.35 5.84
N VAL A 31 8.53 12.39 6.75
CA VAL A 31 8.87 13.61 7.49
C VAL A 31 9.17 14.74 6.51
N ARG A 32 8.41 15.83 6.63
CA ARG A 32 8.48 17.01 5.75
C ARG A 32 8.17 16.74 4.27
N GLY A 33 7.51 15.62 3.94
CA GLY A 33 7.16 15.28 2.56
C GLY A 33 8.36 15.00 1.65
N ILE A 34 9.51 14.63 2.23
CA ILE A 34 10.72 14.33 1.47
C ILE A 34 10.54 12.96 0.80
N ASN A 35 10.68 12.92 -0.53
CA ASN A 35 10.57 11.70 -1.31
C ASN A 35 11.50 10.58 -0.76
N GLU A 36 10.99 9.34 -0.68
CA GLU A 36 11.73 8.12 -0.26
C GLU A 36 12.32 8.14 1.17
N ASN A 37 12.01 9.17 1.95
CA ASN A 37 12.50 9.34 3.31
C ASN A 37 11.71 8.48 4.31
N ASN A 38 11.81 8.80 5.59
CA ASN A 38 11.22 8.06 6.70
C ASN A 38 9.84 8.61 7.08
N THR A 39 8.87 7.72 7.21
CA THR A 39 7.54 7.96 7.80
C THR A 39 7.60 7.57 9.28
N ILE A 40 7.40 8.54 10.17
CA ILE A 40 7.43 8.32 11.62
C ILE A 40 5.98 8.30 12.10
N ALA A 41 5.49 7.13 12.48
CA ALA A 41 4.12 6.93 12.90
C ALA A 41 4.01 5.69 13.79
N SER A 42 3.05 5.69 14.71
CA SER A 42 2.60 4.46 15.36
C SER A 42 1.95 3.52 14.33
N TYR A 43 1.85 2.22 14.66
CA TYR A 43 1.15 1.28 13.78
C TYR A 43 -0.33 1.68 13.55
N PRO A 44 -1.12 2.09 14.56
CA PRO A 44 -2.49 2.53 14.33
C PRO A 44 -2.62 3.72 13.36
N GLU A 45 -1.72 4.71 13.46
CA GLU A 45 -1.69 5.86 12.54
C GLU A 45 -1.33 5.42 11.12
N LEU A 46 -0.26 4.63 10.98
CA LEU A 46 0.14 4.05 9.69
C LEU A 46 -1.02 3.24 9.08
N PHE A 47 -1.70 2.45 9.91
CA PHE A 47 -2.80 1.61 9.45
C PHE A 47 -3.97 2.45 8.94
N HIS A 48 -4.45 3.38 9.76
CA HIS A 48 -5.66 4.15 9.45
C HIS A 48 -5.47 5.07 8.25
N VAL A 49 -4.27 5.64 8.08
CA VAL A 49 -3.99 6.63 7.02
C VAL A 49 -3.45 5.97 5.75
N HIS A 50 -2.53 5.01 5.86
CA HIS A 50 -1.76 4.52 4.71
C HIS A 50 -2.01 3.05 4.34
N ILE A 51 -2.52 2.22 5.25
CA ILE A 51 -2.80 0.79 4.96
C ILE A 51 -4.26 0.57 4.61
N LYS A 52 -5.20 1.28 5.26
CA LYS A 52 -6.63 1.12 5.07
C LYS A 52 -7.09 1.07 3.59
N PRO A 53 -6.57 1.90 2.66
CA PRO A 53 -6.96 1.83 1.25
C PRO A 53 -6.61 0.51 0.55
N TYR A 54 -5.62 -0.24 1.05
CA TYR A 54 -5.25 -1.54 0.49
C TYR A 54 -6.26 -2.63 0.80
N LEU A 55 -7.06 -2.50 1.86
CA LEU A 55 -8.13 -3.46 2.14
C LEU A 55 -9.13 -3.48 0.99
N ASP A 56 -9.55 -2.30 0.50
CA ASP A 56 -10.46 -2.19 -0.63
C ASP A 56 -9.79 -2.69 -1.93
N ALA A 57 -8.53 -2.31 -2.18
CA ALA A 57 -7.81 -2.76 -3.36
C ALA A 57 -7.65 -4.29 -3.43
N VAL A 58 -7.36 -4.94 -2.30
CA VAL A 58 -7.25 -6.40 -2.20
C VAL A 58 -8.63 -7.05 -2.29
N ALA A 59 -9.66 -6.54 -1.61
CA ALA A 59 -11.02 -7.05 -1.70
C ALA A 59 -11.59 -6.97 -3.12
N MET A 60 -11.14 -5.98 -3.89
CA MET A 60 -11.49 -5.81 -5.30
C MET A 60 -10.60 -6.60 -6.28
N GLY A 61 -9.61 -7.36 -5.79
CA GLY A 61 -8.80 -8.26 -6.62
C GLY A 61 -7.69 -7.57 -7.41
N VAL A 62 -7.02 -6.57 -6.84
CA VAL A 62 -5.81 -5.98 -7.45
C VAL A 62 -4.77 -7.06 -7.74
N SER A 63 -4.15 -7.00 -8.93
CA SER A 63 -3.25 -8.07 -9.38
C SER A 63 -1.87 -7.99 -8.74
N THR A 64 -1.39 -6.79 -8.42
CA THR A 64 -0.06 -6.57 -7.84
C THR A 64 -0.07 -5.44 -6.81
N VAL A 65 0.89 -5.48 -5.89
CA VAL A 65 1.18 -4.40 -4.94
C VAL A 65 2.64 -3.99 -5.08
N MET A 66 2.90 -2.71 -5.35
CA MET A 66 4.26 -2.16 -5.45
C MET A 66 4.68 -1.58 -4.11
N VAL A 67 5.85 -2.01 -3.61
CA VAL A 67 6.38 -1.59 -2.31
C VAL A 67 6.97 -0.17 -2.41
N SER A 68 6.80 0.62 -1.36
CA SER A 68 7.36 1.97 -1.24
C SER A 68 8.88 1.96 -1.08
N TYR A 69 9.54 2.99 -1.59
CA TYR A 69 10.96 3.25 -1.31
C TYR A 69 11.20 3.86 0.08
N SER A 70 10.16 4.38 0.72
CA SER A 70 10.24 5.01 2.04
C SER A 70 10.65 4.01 3.13
N SER A 71 11.01 4.56 4.29
CA SER A 71 11.14 3.81 5.54
C SER A 71 9.93 4.04 6.43
N TRP A 72 9.64 3.09 7.32
CA TRP A 72 8.77 3.32 8.48
C TRP A 72 9.57 3.12 9.75
N ASN A 73 9.60 4.14 10.61
CA ASN A 73 10.37 4.17 11.85
C ASN A 73 11.82 3.67 11.67
N GLY A 74 12.46 4.07 10.56
CA GLY A 74 13.84 3.75 10.23
C GLY A 74 14.05 2.48 9.41
N VAL A 75 13.04 1.59 9.29
CA VAL A 75 13.15 0.35 8.51
C VAL A 75 12.65 0.56 7.09
N LYS A 76 13.48 0.27 6.08
CA LYS A 76 13.08 0.33 4.67
C LYS A 76 11.95 -0.66 4.38
N MET A 77 10.93 -0.21 3.67
CA MET A 77 9.74 -1.03 3.37
C MET A 77 10.08 -2.33 2.63
N HIS A 78 11.00 -2.26 1.65
CA HIS A 78 11.50 -3.42 0.92
C HIS A 78 12.21 -4.47 1.80
N ALA A 79 12.66 -4.08 3.00
CA ALA A 79 13.31 -4.96 3.97
C ALA A 79 12.43 -5.23 5.21
N ASN A 80 11.12 -4.97 5.13
CA ASN A 80 10.21 -5.05 6.28
C ASN A 80 9.28 -6.28 6.18
N PRO A 81 9.69 -7.46 6.71
CA PRO A 81 8.87 -8.68 6.65
C PRO A 81 7.59 -8.57 7.47
N TYR A 82 7.56 -7.73 8.51
CA TYR A 82 6.36 -7.48 9.29
C TYR A 82 5.26 -6.86 8.41
N LEU A 83 5.57 -5.80 7.67
CA LEU A 83 4.58 -5.18 6.79
C LEU A 83 4.30 -6.02 5.54
N LEU A 84 5.33 -6.59 4.90
CA LEU A 84 5.18 -7.27 3.61
C LEU A 84 4.59 -8.67 3.73
N THR A 85 4.87 -9.40 4.79
CA THR A 85 4.40 -10.78 4.95
C THR A 85 3.27 -10.85 5.95
N ARG A 86 3.51 -10.38 7.17
CA ARG A 86 2.48 -10.48 8.22
C ARG A 86 1.29 -9.59 7.90
N VAL A 87 1.49 -8.29 7.67
CA VAL A 87 0.34 -7.40 7.42
C VAL A 87 -0.26 -7.62 6.05
N LEU A 88 0.52 -7.48 4.97
CA LEU A 88 -0.02 -7.53 3.60
C LEU A 88 -0.56 -8.92 3.20
N LYS A 89 0.21 -9.99 3.41
CA LYS A 89 -0.18 -11.32 2.95
C LYS A 89 -1.06 -12.06 3.96
N GLN A 90 -0.76 -11.99 5.26
CA GLN A 90 -1.47 -12.79 6.27
C GLN A 90 -2.70 -12.06 6.84
N GLU A 91 -2.58 -10.79 7.22
CA GLU A 91 -3.68 -10.05 7.84
C GLU A 91 -4.66 -9.46 6.82
N ILE A 92 -4.16 -8.82 5.76
CA ILE A 92 -4.99 -8.25 4.67
C ILE A 92 -5.41 -9.34 3.67
N GLY A 93 -4.60 -10.40 3.50
CA GLY A 93 -4.94 -11.54 2.66
C GLY A 93 -4.56 -11.41 1.18
N PHE A 94 -3.63 -10.52 0.82
CA PHE A 94 -3.13 -10.42 -0.57
C PHE A 94 -2.41 -11.71 -0.99
N GLN A 95 -2.84 -12.30 -2.12
CA GLN A 95 -2.33 -13.57 -2.67
C GLN A 95 -1.34 -13.36 -3.82
#